data_AF-A0A7S6TB22-F1
#
_entry.id   AF-A0A7S6TB22-F1
#
_cell.length_a   1.000
_cell.length_b   1.000
_cell.length_c   1.000
_cell.angle_alpha   90.00
_cell.angle_beta   90.00
_cell.angle_gamma   90.00
#
_symmetry.space_group_name_H-M   'P 1'
#
loop_
_entity.id
_entity.type
_entity.pdbx_description
1 polymer ?
#
loop_
_entity_poly.entity_id
_entity_poly.type
_entity_poly.pdbx_seq_one_letter_code
_entity_poly.pdbx_strand_id
1 'polypeptide(L)'
;MQLKIYTRTQILIHFYSIVAELITYLYLILKIYRILCFSKITFDQMPRINPYKWPFSFIRITTNPYFKFWSILMPKLRIGSGSYDISSIIGLEMLSTLISTSYKIRLFSLLQAQRLSYLE
;
A
#
# COMPACT_ATOMS: atom_id res chain seq x y z
N MET A 1 17.72 40.59 -2.21
CA MET A 1 16.52 39.89 -2.76
C MET A 1 16.86 38.48 -3.23
N GLN A 2 17.93 38.29 -4.01
CA GLN A 2 18.46 36.99 -4.47
C GLN A 2 18.65 35.94 -3.33
N LEU A 3 19.24 36.35 -2.20
CA LEU A 3 19.49 35.45 -1.06
C LEU A 3 18.21 34.83 -0.46
N LYS A 4 17.10 35.58 -0.42
CA LYS A 4 15.82 35.12 0.14
C LYS A 4 15.09 34.15 -0.80
N ILE A 5 15.35 34.25 -2.10
CA ILE A 5 14.81 33.33 -3.11
C ILE A 5 15.54 32.00 -3.02
N TYR A 6 16.87 32.04 -2.90
CA TYR A 6 17.72 30.86 -2.73
C TYR A 6 17.39 30.05 -1.47
N THR A 7 17.14 30.71 -0.33
CA THR A 7 16.75 29.97 0.89
C THR A 7 15.39 29.28 0.72
N ARG A 8 14.48 29.89 -0.06
CA ARG A 8 13.14 29.36 -0.29
C ARG A 8 13.15 28.14 -1.22
N THR A 9 13.98 28.15 -2.26
CA THR A 9 14.13 27.00 -3.18
C THR A 9 14.75 25.80 -2.46
N GLN A 10 15.78 26.02 -1.64
CA GLN A 10 16.40 24.97 -0.82
C GLN A 10 15.41 24.30 0.16
N ILE A 11 14.56 25.09 0.84
CA ILE A 11 13.51 24.56 1.73
C ILE A 11 12.52 23.69 0.96
N LEU A 12 12.10 24.11 -0.25
CA LEU A 12 11.18 23.34 -1.08
C LEU A 12 11.80 22.02 -1.55
N ILE A 13 13.08 22.02 -1.95
CA ILE A 13 13.80 20.81 -2.35
C ILE A 13 13.83 19.81 -1.19
N HIS A 14 14.20 20.25 0.02
CA HIS A 14 14.23 19.38 1.21
C HIS A 14 12.84 18.84 1.55
N PHE A 15 11.81 19.67 1.45
CA PHE A 15 10.42 19.26 1.67
C PHE A 15 10.01 18.13 0.71
N TYR A 16 10.23 18.29 -0.60
CA TYR A 16 9.89 17.27 -1.60
C TYR A 16 10.70 15.97 -1.41
N SER A 17 11.97 16.07 -1.02
CA SER A 17 12.80 14.90 -0.71
C SER A 17 12.28 14.11 0.50
N ILE A 18 11.95 14.79 1.60
CA ILE A 18 11.37 14.14 2.80
C ILE A 18 10.04 13.47 2.46
N VAL A 19 9.19 14.13 1.67
CA VAL A 19 7.92 13.55 1.20
C VAL A 19 8.18 12.29 0.38
N ALA A 20 9.17 12.30 -0.51
CA ALA A 20 9.54 11.13 -1.31
C ALA A 20 10.00 9.94 -0.44
N GLU A 21 10.78 10.20 0.60
CA GLU A 21 11.22 9.17 1.55
C GLU A 21 10.05 8.58 2.34
N LEU A 22 9.16 9.42 2.88
CA LEU A 22 7.96 8.97 3.58
C LEU A 22 7.07 8.09 2.68
N ILE A 23 6.87 8.49 1.42
CA ILE A 23 6.12 7.69 0.45
C ILE A 23 6.84 6.37 0.13
N THR A 24 8.18 6.35 0.13
CA THR A 24 8.96 5.12 -0.07
C THR A 24 8.71 4.11 1.05
N TYR A 25 8.73 4.55 2.31
CA TYR A 25 8.41 3.68 3.45
C TYR A 25 6.98 3.18 3.38
N LEU A 26 6.02 4.06 3.09
CA LEU A 26 4.61 3.69 2.94
C LEU A 26 4.42 2.66 1.81
N TYR A 27 5.07 2.88 0.66
CA TYR A 27 5.04 1.96 -0.48
C TYR A 27 5.57 0.57 -0.12
N LEU A 28 6.66 0.50 0.64
CA LEU A 28 7.24 -0.76 1.10
C LEU A 28 6.30 -1.47 2.07
N ILE A 29 5.69 -0.75 3.02
CA ILE A 29 4.69 -1.28 3.95
C ILE A 29 3.48 -1.84 3.18
N LEU A 30 2.95 -1.10 2.19
CA LEU A 30 1.82 -1.55 1.37
C LEU A 30 2.15 -2.82 0.57
N LYS A 31 3.38 -2.94 0.06
CA LYS A 31 3.85 -4.17 -0.61
C LYS A 31 3.87 -5.37 0.33
N ILE A 32 4.43 -5.20 1.53
CA ILE A 32 4.44 -6.27 2.55
C ILE A 32 3.00 -6.63 2.92
N TYR A 33 2.14 -5.63 3.11
CA TYR A 33 0.73 -5.83 3.43
C TYR A 33 -0.01 -6.60 2.34
N ARG A 34 0.28 -6.33 1.06
CA ARG A 34 -0.28 -7.08 -0.07
C ARG A 34 0.12 -8.54 -0.04
N ILE A 35 1.39 -8.83 0.27
CA ILE A 35 1.87 -10.20 0.41
C ILE A 35 1.12 -10.90 1.54
N LEU A 36 0.95 -10.26 2.70
CA LEU A 36 0.17 -10.81 3.82
C LEU A 36 -1.28 -11.10 3.43
N CYS A 37 -1.95 -10.18 2.74
CA CYS A 37 -3.32 -10.36 2.25
C CYS A 37 -3.44 -11.52 1.26
N PHE A 38 -2.49 -11.64 0.32
CA PHE A 38 -2.43 -12.75 -0.62
C PHE A 38 -2.22 -14.08 0.09
N SER A 39 -1.25 -14.14 1.02
CA SER A 39 -0.99 -15.32 1.85
C SER A 39 -2.23 -15.76 2.62
N LYS A 40 -2.98 -14.83 3.21
CA LYS A 40 -4.25 -15.14 3.90
C LYS A 40 -5.25 -15.81 2.96
N ILE A 41 -5.47 -15.26 1.76
CA ILE A 41 -6.39 -15.83 0.76
C ILE A 41 -5.93 -17.24 0.34
N THR A 42 -4.63 -17.43 0.09
CA THR A 42 -4.06 -18.74 -0.26
C THR A 42 -4.23 -19.76 0.87
N PHE A 43 -4.05 -19.37 2.13
CA PHE A 43 -4.21 -20.29 3.26
C PHE A 43 -5.67 -20.58 3.59
N ASP A 44 -6.59 -19.62 3.40
CA ASP A 44 -8.03 -19.83 3.55
C ASP A 44 -8.56 -20.87 2.53
N GLN A 45 -7.85 -21.08 1.41
CA GLN A 45 -8.16 -22.11 0.40
C GLN A 45 -7.63 -23.50 0.77
N MET A 46 -6.72 -23.63 1.73
CA MET A 46 -6.11 -24.90 2.11
C MET A 46 -6.89 -25.55 3.27
N PRO A 47 -7.72 -26.58 3.03
CA PRO A 47 -8.65 -27.12 4.04
C PRO A 47 -7.98 -27.83 5.23
N ARG A 48 -6.66 -28.02 5.21
CA ARG A 48 -5.91 -28.80 6.22
C ARG A 48 -4.98 -27.97 7.11
N ILE A 49 -4.89 -26.65 6.89
CA ILE A 49 -4.01 -25.78 7.70
C ILE A 49 -4.82 -25.23 8.88
N ASN A 50 -4.31 -25.39 10.11
CA ASN A 50 -4.93 -24.75 11.26
C ASN A 50 -4.58 -23.25 11.28
N PRO A 51 -5.56 -22.34 11.07
CA PRO A 51 -5.31 -20.91 10.96
C PRO A 51 -4.92 -20.25 12.29
N TYR A 52 -5.02 -20.97 13.41
CA TYR A 52 -4.70 -20.47 14.75
C TYR A 52 -3.27 -20.78 15.20
N LYS A 53 -2.52 -21.58 14.43
CA LYS A 53 -1.10 -21.83 14.71
C LYS A 53 -0.25 -20.69 14.15
N TRP A 54 0.76 -20.28 14.89
CA TRP A 54 1.77 -19.35 14.40
C TRP A 54 2.51 -19.97 13.19
N PRO A 55 2.79 -19.24 12.10
CA PRO A 55 2.65 -17.78 11.90
C PRO A 55 1.28 -17.32 11.33
N PHE A 56 0.36 -18.23 11.03
CA PHE A 56 -0.93 -17.93 10.37
C PHE A 56 -1.85 -17.06 11.22
N SER A 57 -1.82 -17.23 12.54
CA SER A 57 -2.58 -16.40 13.48
C SER A 57 -2.24 -14.91 13.35
N PHE A 58 -0.96 -14.57 13.18
CA PHE A 58 -0.50 -13.20 13.00
C PHE A 58 -1.00 -12.59 11.67
N ILE A 59 -0.90 -13.37 10.58
CA ILE A 59 -1.39 -12.96 9.26
C ILE A 59 -2.88 -12.66 9.34
N ARG A 60 -3.66 -13.54 9.98
CA ARG A 60 -5.10 -13.38 10.11
C ARG A 60 -5.47 -12.15 10.92
N ILE A 61 -4.85 -11.93 12.08
CA ILE A 61 -5.13 -10.75 12.94
C ILE A 61 -4.84 -9.45 12.17
N THR A 62 -3.71 -9.39 11.46
CA THR A 62 -3.25 -8.20 10.76
C THR A 62 -4.08 -7.87 9.51
N THR A 63 -4.58 -8.90 8.82
CA THR A 63 -5.34 -8.74 7.57
C THR A 63 -6.87 -8.71 7.77
N ASN A 64 -7.38 -9.21 8.91
CA ASN A 64 -8.81 -9.22 9.21
C ASN A 64 -9.52 -7.87 9.08
N PRO A 65 -9.02 -6.75 9.64
CA PRO A 65 -9.73 -5.48 9.56
C PRO A 65 -9.92 -5.00 8.12
N TYR A 66 -8.93 -5.25 7.26
CA TYR A 66 -9.00 -4.90 5.84
C TYR A 66 -10.06 -5.71 5.10
N PHE A 67 -10.07 -7.03 5.26
CA PHE A 67 -11.10 -7.86 4.64
C PHE A 67 -12.49 -7.58 5.22
N LYS A 68 -12.59 -7.22 6.51
CA LYS A 68 -13.85 -6.81 7.13
C LYS A 68 -14.38 -5.52 6.50
N PHE A 69 -13.51 -4.53 6.28
CA PHE A 69 -13.86 -3.31 5.57
C PHE A 69 -14.41 -3.59 4.16
N TRP A 70 -13.72 -4.40 3.37
CA TRP A 70 -14.19 -4.77 2.02
C TRP A 70 -15.47 -5.60 2.03
N SER A 71 -15.70 -6.40 3.08
CA SER A 71 -16.95 -7.16 3.23
C SER A 71 -18.16 -6.32 3.65
N ILE A 72 -17.93 -5.11 4.16
CA ILE A 72 -18.98 -4.13 4.43
C ILE A 72 -19.30 -3.37 3.14
N LEU A 73 -18.26 -2.96 2.40
CA LEU A 73 -18.42 -2.20 1.16
C LEU A 73 -19.07 -3.04 0.05
N MET A 74 -18.75 -4.34 -0.01
CA MET A 74 -19.27 -5.24 -1.03
C MET A 74 -19.94 -6.47 -0.39
N PRO A 75 -21.10 -6.89 -0.92
CA PRO A 75 -21.74 -8.12 -0.46
C PRO A 75 -20.81 -9.32 -0.69
N LYS A 76 -20.85 -10.29 0.22
CA LYS A 76 -20.07 -11.53 0.14
C LYS A 76 -20.65 -12.43 -0.95
N LEU A 77 -20.37 -12.09 -2.20
CA LEU A 77 -20.63 -12.93 -3.35
C LEU A 77 -19.59 -14.05 -3.35
N ARG A 78 -20.03 -15.25 -2.96
CA ARG A 78 -19.25 -16.48 -3.03
C ARG A 78 -19.44 -17.07 -4.42
N ILE A 79 -18.38 -17.18 -5.21
CA ILE A 79 -18.45 -17.84 -6.52
C ILE A 79 -18.21 -19.34 -6.32
N GLY A 80 -19.29 -20.13 -6.42
CA GLY A 80 -19.24 -21.59 -6.41
C GLY A 80 -19.21 -22.24 -5.03
N SER A 81 -18.90 -23.55 -5.01
CA SER A 81 -18.75 -24.37 -3.79
C SER A 81 -17.43 -24.11 -3.04
N GLY A 82 -16.58 -23.23 -3.56
CA GLY A 82 -15.32 -22.82 -2.94
C GLY A 82 -15.43 -21.49 -2.19
N SER A 83 -14.61 -21.33 -1.13
CA SER A 83 -14.49 -20.12 -0.29
C SER A 83 -13.88 -18.89 -1.00
N TYR A 84 -14.16 -18.66 -2.28
CA TYR A 84 -13.70 -17.49 -3.00
C TYR A 84 -14.69 -16.32 -2.80
N ASP A 85 -14.35 -15.42 -1.89
CA ASP A 85 -15.06 -14.16 -1.70
C ASP A 85 -14.56 -13.12 -2.72
N ILE A 86 -15.42 -12.71 -3.67
CA ILE A 86 -15.08 -11.69 -4.69
C ILE A 86 -14.55 -10.40 -4.05
N SER A 87 -15.11 -10.01 -2.90
CA SER A 87 -14.72 -8.83 -2.14
C SER A 87 -13.24 -8.86 -1.73
N SER A 88 -12.68 -10.03 -1.47
CA SER A 88 -11.27 -10.20 -1.12
C SER A 88 -10.34 -9.98 -2.32
N ILE A 89 -10.76 -10.42 -3.51
CA ILE A 89 -10.03 -10.22 -4.77
C ILE A 89 -10.03 -8.74 -5.15
N ILE A 90 -11.20 -8.10 -5.09
CA ILE A 90 -11.34 -6.67 -5.38
C ILE A 90 -10.53 -5.84 -4.37
N GLY A 91 -10.58 -6.21 -3.09
CA GLY A 91 -9.73 -5.59 -2.08
C GLY A 91 -8.23 -5.73 -2.40
N LEU A 92 -7.79 -6.87 -2.91
CA LEU A 92 -6.38 -7.07 -3.30
C LEU A 92 -5.99 -6.21 -4.53
N GLU A 93 -6.89 -6.06 -5.50
CA GLU A 93 -6.68 -5.18 -6.66
C GLU A 93 -6.62 -3.71 -6.25
N MET A 94 -7.50 -3.27 -5.35
CA MET A 94 -7.48 -1.91 -4.82
C MET A 94 -6.20 -1.60 -4.03
N LEU A 95 -5.62 -2.60 -3.37
CA LEU A 95 -4.30 -2.44 -2.75
C LEU A 95 -3.20 -2.31 -3.81
N SER A 96 -3.32 -3.03 -4.93
CA SER A 96 -2.38 -2.95 -6.05
C SER A 96 -2.43 -1.58 -6.75
N THR A 97 -3.62 -0.99 -6.92
CA THR A 97 -3.77 0.37 -7.43
C THR A 97 -3.21 1.41 -6.45
N LEU A 98 -3.39 1.21 -5.14
CA LEU A 98 -2.81 2.07 -4.10
C LEU A 98 -1.27 2.03 -4.10
N ILE A 99 -0.68 0.85 -4.30
CA ILE A 99 0.78 0.70 -4.43
C ILE A 99 1.29 1.43 -5.69
N SER A 100 0.60 1.26 -6.82
CA SER A 100 0.96 1.92 -8.08
C SER A 100 0.87 3.44 -7.99
N THR A 101 -0.20 3.97 -7.39
CA THR A 101 -0.36 5.41 -7.16
C THR A 101 0.70 5.95 -6.22
N SER A 102 1.01 5.25 -5.11
CA SER A 102 2.10 5.63 -4.20
C SER A 102 3.44 5.74 -4.92
N TYR A 103 3.77 4.78 -5.80
CA TYR A 103 4.99 4.84 -6.61
C TYR A 103 5.01 6.06 -7.55
N LYS A 104 3.89 6.36 -8.22
CA LYS A 104 3.78 7.53 -9.11
C LYS A 104 3.93 8.84 -8.35
N ILE A 105 3.33 8.96 -7.16
CA ILE A 105 3.44 10.17 -6.32
C ILE A 105 4.90 10.37 -5.88
N ARG A 106 5.60 9.28 -5.49
CA ARG A 106 7.03 9.35 -5.18
C ARG A 106 7.87 9.85 -6.35
N LEU A 107 7.63 9.31 -7.54
CA LEU A 107 8.34 9.73 -8.74
C LEU A 107 8.09 11.23 -9.02
N PHE A 108 6.84 11.66 -8.88
CA PHE A 108 6.46 13.06 -9.04
C PHE A 108 7.19 13.97 -8.03
N SER A 109 7.25 13.61 -6.75
CA SER A 109 7.95 14.42 -5.75
C SER A 109 9.44 14.55 -6.03
N LEU A 110 10.10 13.46 -6.46
CA LEU A 110 11.51 13.49 -6.85
C LEU A 110 11.76 14.35 -8.09
N LEU A 111 10.88 14.28 -9.09
CA LEU A 111 10.97 15.13 -10.28
C LEU A 111 10.82 16.61 -9.95
N GLN A 112 9.94 16.97 -9.01
CA GLN A 112 9.81 18.36 -8.55
C GLN A 112 11.07 18.84 -7.82
N ALA A 113 11.66 18.00 -6.97
CA ALA A 113 12.91 18.33 -6.29
C ALA A 113 14.05 18.56 -7.31
N GLN A 114 14.19 17.68 -8.30
CA GLN A 114 15.19 17.84 -9.37
C GLN A 114 14.94 19.10 -10.20
N ARG A 115 13.70 19.35 -10.61
CA ARG A 115 13.35 20.56 -11.39
C ARG A 115 13.75 21.85 -10.67
N LEU A 116 13.50 21.91 -9.37
CA LEU A 116 13.87 23.06 -8.55
C LEU A 116 15.39 23.23 -8.43
N SER A 117 16.16 22.12 -8.39
CA SER A 117 17.62 22.18 -8.37
C SER A 117 18.26 22.65 -9.68
N TYR A 118 17.58 22.50 -10.83
CA TYR A 118 18.07 23.02 -12.12
C TYR A 118 17.72 24.50 -12.38
N LEU A 119 16.84 25.09 -11.56
CA LEU A 119 16.43 26.49 -11.66
C LEU A 119 17.27 27.43 -10.77
N GLU A 120 18.15 26.87 -9.95
CA GLU A 120 19.20 27.58 -9.20
C GLU A 120 20.46 27.74 -10.06
#